data_AF-A0AAD1JCE9-F1
#
_entry.id   AF-A0AAD1JCE9-F1
#
_cell.length_a   1.000
_cell.length_b   1.000
_cell.length_c   1.000
_cell.angle_alpha   90.00
_cell.angle_beta   90.00
_cell.angle_gamma   90.00
#
_symmetry.space_group_name_H-M   'P 1'
#
loop_
_entity.id
_entity.type
_entity.pdbx_description
1 polymer ?
#
loop_
_entity_poly.entity_id
_entity_poly.type
_entity_poly.pdbx_seq_one_letter_code
_entity_poly.pdbx_strand_id
1 'polypeptide(L)'
;MKKLVVGIVSVSLITSSLLALSNKVEVKDSKILNKTEILNSKNSGNAGIEVKGKNVKIQDSTIKNKTIIRDRSINTGNAGISVKGRNVKIKDSTIKNETTLRSGSTNKGNAGIEVKGRGNVKITNKSKLLNKTKMTHSTNTGNAGISVKGRNIKIKNSTIKNKTTMVNSQNYGGNAGISAKGGNVGITKSKLLNKTLMINSENRGNAGISAKGRNVNIKNSTIKNDTTLINSKNRGNAGVKLGD
;
A
#
# COMPACT_ATOMS: atom_id res chain seq x y z
N MET A 1 -16.86 18.51 -30.84
CA MET A 1 -16.02 17.29 -30.83
C MET A 1 -14.99 17.38 -29.70
N LYS A 2 -15.02 16.48 -28.72
CA LYS A 2 -14.12 16.49 -27.56
C LYS A 2 -12.76 15.92 -27.99
N LYS A 3 -11.70 16.74 -27.98
CA LYS A 3 -10.32 16.31 -28.24
C LYS A 3 -9.85 15.39 -27.10
N LEU A 4 -9.66 14.12 -27.42
CA LEU A 4 -8.98 13.13 -26.59
C LEU A 4 -7.47 13.39 -26.69
N VAL A 5 -6.88 14.00 -25.66
CA VAL A 5 -5.41 14.09 -25.55
C VAL A 5 -4.90 12.74 -25.04
N VAL A 6 -4.51 11.86 -25.97
CA VAL A 6 -3.70 10.67 -25.65
C VAL A 6 -2.25 11.14 -25.56
N GLY A 7 -1.88 11.69 -24.41
CA GLY A 7 -0.49 11.96 -24.07
C GLY A 7 0.11 10.75 -23.36
N ILE A 8 1.10 10.09 -23.98
CA ILE A 8 2.13 9.39 -23.22
C ILE A 8 2.92 10.50 -22.53
N VAL A 9 2.45 10.91 -21.35
CA VAL A 9 3.26 11.74 -20.47
C VAL A 9 4.06 10.76 -19.63
N SER A 10 5.24 10.40 -20.11
CA SER A 10 6.34 10.11 -19.20
C SER A 10 6.64 11.43 -18.47
N VAL A 11 5.85 11.72 -17.44
CA VAL A 11 6.30 12.65 -16.40
C VAL A 11 7.43 11.90 -15.72
N SER A 12 8.64 12.01 -16.28
CA SER A 12 9.83 12.04 -15.46
C SER A 12 9.63 13.29 -14.60
N LEU A 13 8.94 13.13 -13.48
CA LEU A 13 9.02 14.12 -12.43
C LEU A 13 10.49 14.03 -12.05
N ILE A 14 11.22 15.04 -12.54
CA ILE A 14 12.64 15.24 -12.40
C ILE A 14 13.07 14.59 -11.10
N THR A 15 14.06 13.69 -11.19
CA THR A 15 14.93 13.30 -10.09
C THR A 15 15.66 14.55 -9.58
N SER A 16 14.91 15.51 -9.07
CA SER A 16 15.34 16.44 -8.07
C SER A 16 14.87 15.74 -6.81
N SER A 17 15.81 15.17 -6.09
CA SER A 17 15.78 15.27 -4.64
C SER A 17 15.48 16.72 -4.27
N LEU A 18 14.19 17.08 -4.27
CA LEU A 18 13.70 18.11 -3.37
C LEU A 18 13.79 17.47 -2.00
N LEU A 19 15.03 17.39 -1.50
CA LEU A 19 15.36 17.31 -0.09
C LEU A 19 14.99 18.67 0.52
N ALA A 20 13.77 19.16 0.25
CA ALA A 20 13.09 19.98 1.22
C ALA A 20 12.94 19.06 2.42
N LEU A 21 13.82 19.26 3.41
CA LEU A 21 13.53 19.05 4.82
C LEU A 21 12.31 19.92 5.19
N SER A 22 11.19 19.75 4.50
CA SER A 22 9.94 20.35 4.89
C SER A 22 9.57 19.63 6.18
N ASN A 23 9.65 20.40 7.27
CA ASN A 23 9.18 19.97 8.57
C ASN A 23 7.70 19.51 8.50
N LYS A 24 6.98 19.88 7.44
CA LYS A 24 5.59 19.55 7.16
C LYS A 24 5.35 19.40 5.64
N VAL A 25 4.66 18.33 5.25
CA VAL A 25 4.07 18.14 3.91
C VAL A 25 2.56 18.08 4.06
N GLU A 26 1.83 18.92 3.35
CA GLU A 26 0.37 18.96 3.37
C GLU A 26 -0.21 18.79 1.97
N VAL A 27 -1.09 17.80 1.81
CA VAL A 27 -1.91 17.57 0.62
C VAL A 27 -3.36 17.82 1.04
N LYS A 28 -3.95 18.92 0.58
CA LYS A 28 -5.29 19.37 0.97
C LYS A 28 -6.12 19.66 -0.27
N ASP A 29 -7.40 19.30 -0.25
CA ASP A 29 -8.37 19.62 -1.32
C ASP A 29 -7.86 19.23 -2.73
N SER A 30 -7.11 18.12 -2.81
CA SER A 30 -6.29 17.78 -3.96
C SER A 30 -6.67 16.45 -4.59
N LYS A 31 -6.42 16.34 -5.91
CA LYS A 31 -6.55 15.09 -6.66
C LYS A 31 -5.23 14.74 -7.35
N ILE A 32 -4.53 13.74 -6.83
CA ILE A 32 -3.25 13.26 -7.37
C ILE A 32 -3.49 11.93 -8.10
N LEU A 33 -3.09 11.87 -9.37
CA LEU A 33 -3.27 10.69 -10.23
C LEU A 33 -1.91 10.31 -10.83
N ASN A 34 -1.53 9.04 -10.73
CA ASN A 34 -0.36 8.48 -11.41
C ASN A 34 -0.74 7.26 -12.24
N LYS A 35 -0.18 7.16 -13.45
CA LYS A 35 -0.23 5.96 -14.30
C LYS A 35 1.16 5.70 -14.87
N THR A 36 1.71 4.51 -14.64
CA THR A 36 3.07 4.14 -15.09
C THR A 36 3.08 2.72 -15.64
N GLU A 37 3.81 2.51 -16.73
CA GLU A 37 4.05 1.18 -17.32
C GLU A 37 5.55 1.00 -17.55
N ILE A 38 6.11 -0.13 -17.11
CA ILE A 38 7.53 -0.49 -17.28
C ILE A 38 7.59 -1.80 -18.07
N LEU A 39 8.16 -1.71 -19.27
CA LEU A 39 8.21 -2.77 -20.29
C LEU A 39 9.65 -2.95 -20.75
N ASN A 40 10.14 -4.20 -20.81
CA ASN A 40 11.51 -4.55 -21.24
C ASN A 40 12.60 -3.58 -20.73
N SER A 41 12.47 -3.10 -19.49
CA SER A 41 13.32 -2.01 -18.99
C SER A 41 13.64 -2.15 -17.52
N LYS A 42 14.66 -1.38 -17.10
CA LYS A 42 15.03 -1.20 -15.70
C LYS A 42 14.65 0.22 -15.30
N ASN A 43 13.88 0.35 -14.23
CA ASN A 43 13.57 1.64 -13.61
C ASN A 43 14.24 1.74 -12.24
N SER A 44 15.06 2.77 -12.05
CA SER A 44 15.75 3.04 -10.79
C SER A 44 14.91 3.87 -9.80
N GLY A 45 13.85 4.53 -10.26
CA GLY A 45 13.01 5.44 -9.48
C GLY A 45 11.71 4.85 -8.92
N ASN A 46 10.88 5.70 -8.33
CA ASN A 46 9.52 5.34 -7.92
C ASN A 46 8.60 5.30 -9.16
N ALA A 47 8.02 4.13 -9.46
CA ALA A 47 6.99 3.96 -10.49
C ALA A 47 5.56 4.23 -9.96
N GLY A 48 5.44 4.44 -8.64
CA GLY A 48 4.21 4.80 -7.96
C GLY A 48 4.32 6.16 -7.27
N ILE A 49 3.52 6.38 -6.23
CA ILE A 49 3.45 7.67 -5.53
C ILE A 49 4.15 7.59 -4.18
N GLU A 50 5.04 8.55 -3.89
CA GLU A 50 5.61 8.74 -2.56
C GLU A 50 5.29 10.13 -2.01
N VAL A 51 4.70 10.19 -0.80
CA VAL A 51 4.50 11.41 -0.02
C VAL A 51 5.36 11.30 1.23
N LYS A 52 6.43 12.10 1.32
CA LYS A 52 7.44 11.95 2.37
C LYS A 52 7.81 13.30 2.99
N GLY A 53 7.81 13.38 4.32
CA GLY A 53 8.22 14.57 5.08
C GLY A 53 8.23 14.31 6.58
N LYS A 54 8.67 15.25 7.43
CA LYS A 54 8.68 15.05 8.90
C LYS A 54 7.26 14.92 9.46
N ASN A 55 6.35 15.80 9.06
CA ASN A 55 4.92 15.68 9.40
C ASN A 55 4.09 15.68 8.12
N VAL A 56 3.45 14.56 7.81
CA VAL A 56 2.62 14.43 6.61
C VAL A 56 1.14 14.56 6.99
N LYS A 57 0.42 15.45 6.31
CA LYS A 57 -1.02 15.62 6.43
C LYS A 57 -1.66 15.48 5.05
N ILE A 58 -2.61 14.56 4.93
CA ILE A 58 -3.45 14.38 3.74
C ILE A 58 -4.89 14.60 4.22
N GLN A 59 -5.55 15.61 3.68
CA GLN A 59 -6.88 16.02 4.11
C GLN A 59 -7.76 16.32 2.89
N ASP A 60 -9.02 15.88 2.93
CA ASP A 60 -10.03 16.22 1.91
C ASP A 60 -9.55 15.93 0.48
N SER A 61 -8.75 14.87 0.30
CA SER A 61 -7.98 14.62 -0.92
C SER A 61 -8.18 13.21 -1.48
N THR A 62 -7.91 13.08 -2.77
CA THR A 62 -7.91 11.80 -3.49
C THR A 62 -6.54 11.53 -4.10
N ILE A 63 -5.93 10.39 -3.79
CA ILE A 63 -4.68 9.91 -4.39
C ILE A 63 -4.96 8.60 -5.09
N LYS A 64 -4.65 8.49 -6.39
CA LYS A 64 -4.80 7.27 -7.18
C LYS A 64 -3.51 6.92 -7.91
N ASN A 65 -3.07 5.68 -7.75
CA ASN A 65 -1.91 5.13 -8.47
C ASN A 65 -2.34 3.93 -9.32
N LYS A 66 -1.80 3.85 -10.54
CA LYS A 66 -1.85 2.67 -11.41
C LYS A 66 -0.46 2.36 -11.96
N THR A 67 0.11 1.21 -11.61
CA THR A 67 1.43 0.81 -12.10
C THR A 67 1.40 -0.59 -12.70
N ILE A 68 2.00 -0.77 -13.88
CA ILE A 68 2.15 -2.06 -14.55
C ILE A 68 3.64 -2.32 -14.80
N ILE A 69 4.13 -3.49 -14.42
CA ILE A 69 5.51 -3.91 -14.66
C ILE A 69 5.47 -5.29 -15.30
N ARG A 70 6.00 -5.43 -16.51
CA ARG A 70 5.95 -6.69 -17.26
C ARG A 70 7.20 -6.93 -18.10
N ASP A 71 7.22 -8.08 -18.75
CA ASP A 71 8.21 -8.46 -19.76
C ASP A 71 9.64 -8.39 -19.21
N ARG A 72 9.86 -9.17 -18.14
CA ARG A 72 11.14 -9.30 -17.41
C ARG A 72 11.72 -7.98 -16.88
N SER A 73 10.91 -6.92 -16.81
CA SER A 73 11.33 -5.62 -16.30
C SER A 73 11.67 -5.64 -14.82
N ILE A 74 12.55 -4.72 -14.42
CA ILE A 74 12.97 -4.55 -13.03
C ILE A 74 12.63 -3.13 -12.58
N ASN A 75 11.92 -3.00 -11.47
CA ASN A 75 11.70 -1.72 -10.80
C ASN A 75 12.37 -1.75 -9.42
N THR A 76 13.23 -0.79 -9.12
CA THR A 76 13.92 -0.74 -7.81
C THR A 76 13.25 0.17 -6.79
N GLY A 77 12.36 1.08 -7.20
CA GLY A 77 11.58 1.94 -6.30
C GLY A 77 10.19 1.40 -5.93
N ASN A 78 9.35 2.24 -5.35
CA ASN A 78 7.97 1.87 -5.04
C ASN A 78 7.12 1.86 -6.33
N ALA A 79 6.39 0.78 -6.57
CA ALA A 79 5.36 0.68 -7.61
C ALA A 79 3.94 0.97 -7.07
N GLY A 80 3.78 1.01 -5.75
CA GLY A 80 2.53 1.30 -5.05
C GLY A 80 2.45 2.73 -4.52
N ILE A 81 1.72 2.92 -3.43
CA ILE A 81 1.62 4.22 -2.73
C ILE A 81 2.34 4.13 -1.39
N SER A 82 3.21 5.10 -1.11
CA SER A 82 3.97 5.20 0.12
C SER A 82 3.78 6.57 0.77
N VAL A 83 3.24 6.61 1.98
CA VAL A 83 3.10 7.83 2.79
C VAL A 83 3.97 7.71 4.04
N LYS A 84 5.04 8.50 4.13
CA LYS A 84 6.10 8.34 5.13
C LYS A 84 6.38 9.62 5.91
N GLY A 85 6.48 9.52 7.23
CA GLY A 85 6.97 10.62 8.06
C GLY A 85 7.26 10.28 9.52
N ARG A 86 7.52 11.28 10.37
CA ARG A 86 7.49 11.13 11.83
C ARG A 86 6.04 11.00 12.29
N ASN A 87 5.19 11.93 11.89
CA ASN A 87 3.75 11.84 12.09
C ASN A 87 3.03 11.83 10.75
N VAL A 88 2.02 10.97 10.61
CA VAL A 88 1.18 10.88 9.41
C VAL A 88 -0.28 11.02 9.82
N LYS A 89 -0.99 11.96 9.20
CA LYS A 89 -2.44 12.15 9.38
C LYS A 89 -3.13 12.09 8.02
N ILE A 90 -4.08 11.17 7.89
CA ILE A 90 -4.97 11.04 6.74
C ILE A 90 -6.39 11.25 7.26
N LYS A 91 -7.08 12.27 6.77
CA LYS A 91 -8.41 12.68 7.21
C LYS A 91 -9.30 12.91 6.00
N ASP A 92 -10.52 12.37 5.99
CA ASP A 92 -11.54 12.66 4.96
C ASP A 92 -11.00 12.46 3.52
N SER A 93 -10.08 11.50 3.36
CA SER A 93 -9.31 11.29 2.12
C SER A 93 -9.39 9.85 1.61
N THR A 94 -9.31 9.69 0.28
CA THR A 94 -9.27 8.39 -0.39
C THR A 94 -7.91 8.15 -1.04
N ILE A 95 -7.23 7.08 -0.65
CA ILE A 95 -5.99 6.59 -1.27
C ILE A 95 -6.28 5.26 -1.96
N LYS A 96 -6.07 5.20 -3.27
CA LYS A 96 -6.34 4.03 -4.10
C LYS A 96 -5.11 3.61 -4.88
N ASN A 97 -4.71 2.35 -4.75
CA ASN A 97 -3.59 1.77 -5.47
C ASN A 97 -4.05 0.59 -6.35
N GLU A 98 -3.56 0.56 -7.59
CA GLU A 98 -3.67 -0.59 -8.49
C GLU A 98 -2.30 -0.93 -9.08
N THR A 99 -1.73 -2.08 -8.69
CA THR A 99 -0.41 -2.51 -9.19
C THR A 99 -0.50 -3.89 -9.83
N THR A 100 0.11 -4.05 -11.00
CA THR A 100 0.18 -5.32 -11.73
C THR A 100 1.63 -5.68 -12.05
N LEU A 101 2.07 -6.85 -11.62
CA LEU A 101 3.40 -7.41 -11.89
C LEU A 101 3.25 -8.74 -12.64
N ARG A 102 3.78 -8.86 -13.86
CA ARG A 102 3.67 -10.10 -14.65
C ARG A 102 4.88 -10.43 -15.51
N SER A 103 4.89 -11.61 -16.12
CA SER A 103 5.82 -12.02 -17.18
C SER A 103 7.30 -11.95 -16.77
N GLY A 104 7.64 -12.55 -15.62
CA GLY A 104 8.99 -12.58 -15.07
C GLY A 104 9.47 -11.26 -14.47
N SER A 105 8.60 -10.27 -14.29
CA SER A 105 9.01 -8.97 -13.75
C SER A 105 9.35 -9.02 -12.27
N THR A 106 10.22 -8.10 -11.86
CA THR A 106 10.65 -7.94 -10.47
C THR A 106 10.41 -6.53 -9.98
N ASN A 107 9.74 -6.40 -8.83
CA ASN A 107 9.62 -5.15 -8.10
C ASN A 107 10.36 -5.23 -6.76
N LYS A 108 11.35 -4.36 -6.55
CA LYS A 108 12.14 -4.34 -5.30
C LYS A 108 11.58 -3.44 -4.20
N GLY A 109 10.58 -2.59 -4.50
CA GLY A 109 9.92 -1.72 -3.53
C GLY A 109 8.52 -2.17 -3.13
N ASN A 110 7.74 -1.28 -2.53
CA ASN A 110 6.33 -1.57 -2.22
C ASN A 110 5.48 -1.59 -3.50
N ALA A 111 4.66 -2.62 -3.67
CA ALA A 111 3.63 -2.70 -4.72
C ALA A 111 2.23 -2.33 -4.21
N GLY A 112 2.01 -2.36 -2.89
CA GLY A 112 0.74 -2.03 -2.26
C GLY A 112 0.69 -0.61 -1.67
N ILE A 113 -0.10 -0.43 -0.61
CA ILE A 113 -0.16 0.84 0.15
C ILE A 113 0.65 0.70 1.43
N GLU A 114 1.65 1.55 1.63
CA GLU A 114 2.35 1.71 2.91
C GLU A 114 2.08 3.09 3.52
N VAL A 115 1.64 3.11 4.77
CA VAL A 115 1.53 4.32 5.60
C VAL A 115 2.43 4.14 6.81
N LYS A 116 3.54 4.87 6.88
CA LYS A 116 4.58 4.68 7.90
C LYS A 116 4.89 5.99 8.65
N GLY A 117 4.59 6.03 9.94
CA GLY A 117 4.94 7.09 10.86
C GLY A 117 5.92 6.59 11.93
N ARG A 118 7.05 7.26 12.21
CA ARG A 118 7.90 6.87 13.37
C ARG A 118 7.18 7.08 14.71
N GLY A 119 6.35 8.11 14.80
CA GLY A 119 5.51 8.46 15.94
C GLY A 119 4.06 8.04 15.71
N ASN A 120 3.20 9.01 15.41
CA ASN A 120 1.76 8.79 15.30
C ASN A 120 1.32 8.57 13.85
N VAL A 121 0.44 7.58 13.63
CA VAL A 121 -0.31 7.42 12.38
C VAL A 121 -1.80 7.50 12.68
N LYS A 122 -2.47 8.47 12.08
CA LYS A 122 -3.92 8.71 12.24
C LYS A 122 -4.60 8.58 10.87
N ILE A 123 -5.53 7.65 10.74
CA ILE A 123 -6.42 7.49 9.58
C ILE A 123 -7.84 7.68 10.10
N THR A 124 -8.47 8.80 9.77
CA THR A 124 -9.68 9.26 10.46
C THR A 124 -10.71 9.80 9.49
N ASN A 125 -11.96 9.90 9.98
CA ASN A 125 -13.07 10.59 9.32
C ASN A 125 -13.31 10.10 7.89
N LYS A 126 -14.03 8.98 7.76
CA LYS A 126 -14.46 8.39 6.49
C LYS A 126 -13.33 8.12 5.48
N SER A 127 -12.07 8.17 5.90
CA SER A 127 -10.92 7.91 5.04
C SER A 127 -10.93 6.49 4.50
N LYS A 128 -10.46 6.34 3.26
CA LYS A 128 -10.44 5.06 2.54
C LYS A 128 -9.03 4.72 2.08
N LEU A 129 -8.52 3.55 2.46
CA LEU A 129 -7.32 2.95 1.86
C LEU A 129 -7.74 1.75 1.04
N LEU A 130 -7.58 1.82 -0.28
CA LEU A 130 -8.10 0.85 -1.24
C LEU A 130 -6.95 0.29 -2.08
N ASN A 131 -6.55 -0.96 -1.82
CA ASN A 131 -5.46 -1.61 -2.55
C ASN A 131 -5.96 -2.72 -3.46
N LYS A 132 -5.40 -2.79 -4.67
CA LYS A 132 -5.55 -3.91 -5.60
C LYS A 132 -4.19 -4.26 -6.20
N THR A 133 -3.64 -5.40 -5.83
CA THR A 133 -2.36 -5.89 -6.36
C THR A 133 -2.55 -7.22 -7.07
N LYS A 134 -2.01 -7.33 -8.29
CA LYS A 134 -2.02 -8.58 -9.08
C LYS A 134 -0.58 -8.97 -9.42
N MET A 135 -0.23 -10.21 -9.14
CA MET A 135 1.07 -10.80 -9.43
C MET A 135 0.88 -12.12 -10.18
N THR A 136 1.54 -12.28 -11.32
CA THR A 136 1.46 -13.48 -12.15
C THR A 136 2.82 -13.80 -12.76
N HIS A 137 3.48 -14.89 -12.35
CA HIS A 137 4.87 -15.17 -12.76
C HIS A 137 5.79 -13.99 -12.47
N SER A 138 5.82 -13.53 -11.23
CA SER A 138 6.56 -12.31 -10.85
C SER A 138 7.01 -12.32 -9.40
N THR A 139 7.99 -11.47 -9.12
CA THR A 139 8.61 -11.34 -7.80
C THR A 139 8.44 -9.93 -7.26
N ASN A 140 8.06 -9.83 -5.99
CA ASN A 140 7.96 -8.58 -5.25
C ASN A 140 8.71 -8.70 -3.92
N THR A 141 9.59 -7.75 -3.60
CA THR A 141 10.36 -7.79 -2.34
C THR A 141 9.85 -6.79 -1.29
N GLY A 142 8.87 -5.95 -1.59
CA GLY A 142 8.22 -5.05 -0.63
C GLY A 142 6.79 -5.46 -0.26
N ASN A 143 6.04 -4.54 0.37
CA ASN A 143 4.64 -4.81 0.71
C ASN A 143 3.77 -4.85 -0.55
N ALA A 144 2.98 -5.91 -0.75
CA ALA A 144 1.98 -6.05 -1.82
C ALA A 144 0.56 -5.66 -1.36
N GLY A 145 0.29 -5.75 -0.06
CA GLY A 145 -1.01 -5.44 0.56
C GLY A 145 -1.10 -4.01 1.12
N ILE A 146 -1.85 -3.83 2.21
CA ILE A 146 -1.90 -2.57 2.97
C ILE A 146 -1.13 -2.72 4.28
N SER A 147 -0.16 -1.84 4.51
CA SER A 147 0.66 -1.80 5.72
C SER A 147 0.59 -0.43 6.38
N VAL A 148 0.11 -0.38 7.62
CA VAL A 148 0.11 0.80 8.50
C VAL A 148 1.10 0.56 9.64
N LYS A 149 2.14 1.39 9.75
CA LYS A 149 3.22 1.21 10.73
C LYS A 149 3.47 2.48 11.52
N GLY A 150 3.54 2.38 12.85
CA GLY A 150 4.01 3.48 13.70
C GLY A 150 3.85 3.23 15.20
N ARG A 151 4.39 4.10 16.06
CA ARG A 151 4.34 3.91 17.52
C ARG A 151 2.90 3.90 18.05
N ASN A 152 2.08 4.86 17.62
CA ASN A 152 0.66 4.92 17.96
C ASN A 152 -0.17 5.01 16.69
N ILE A 153 -0.94 3.96 16.40
CA ILE A 153 -1.84 3.88 15.25
C ILE A 153 -3.27 4.12 15.73
N LYS A 154 -3.96 5.04 15.07
CA LYS A 154 -5.40 5.28 15.27
C LYS A 154 -6.12 5.23 13.93
N ILE A 155 -6.94 4.22 13.74
CA ILE A 155 -7.84 4.07 12.60
C ILE A 155 -9.26 4.28 13.14
N LYS A 156 -9.90 5.40 12.81
CA LYS A 156 -11.24 5.75 13.32
C LYS A 156 -12.19 6.10 12.19
N ASN A 157 -13.40 5.55 12.23
CA ASN A 157 -14.44 5.87 11.25
C ASN A 157 -13.95 5.71 9.80
N SER A 158 -13.18 4.68 9.48
CA SER A 158 -12.47 4.57 8.18
C SER A 158 -12.65 3.19 7.56
N THR A 159 -12.40 3.08 6.25
CA THR A 159 -12.45 1.81 5.50
C THR A 159 -11.08 1.48 4.93
N ILE A 160 -10.57 0.29 5.25
CA ILE A 160 -9.35 -0.27 4.68
C ILE A 160 -9.75 -1.53 3.91
N LYS A 161 -9.58 -1.52 2.59
CA LYS A 161 -9.94 -2.63 1.71
C LYS A 161 -8.75 -3.07 0.89
N ASN A 162 -8.38 -4.34 1.01
CA ASN A 162 -7.27 -4.94 0.29
C ASN A 162 -7.78 -6.06 -0.63
N LYS A 163 -7.29 -6.08 -1.87
CA LYS A 163 -7.43 -7.21 -2.79
C LYS A 163 -6.06 -7.55 -3.37
N THR A 164 -5.49 -8.70 -2.98
CA THR A 164 -4.23 -9.19 -3.54
C THR A 164 -4.44 -10.53 -4.22
N THR A 165 -3.88 -10.70 -5.41
CA THR A 165 -3.89 -11.96 -6.15
C THR A 165 -2.47 -12.31 -6.58
N MET A 166 -2.05 -13.54 -6.29
CA MET A 166 -0.73 -14.08 -6.63
C MET A 166 -0.92 -15.43 -7.32
N VAL A 167 -0.33 -15.61 -8.49
CA VAL A 167 -0.33 -16.87 -9.25
C VAL A 167 1.08 -17.14 -9.76
N ASN A 168 1.68 -18.28 -9.39
CA ASN A 168 3.06 -18.62 -9.73
C ASN A 168 4.03 -17.47 -9.35
N SER A 169 3.84 -16.88 -8.16
CA SER A 169 4.48 -15.62 -7.78
C SER A 169 5.10 -15.67 -6.38
N GLN A 170 6.10 -14.80 -6.16
CA GLN A 170 6.83 -14.72 -4.89
C GLN A 170 6.71 -13.31 -4.31
N ASN A 171 6.20 -13.21 -3.07
CA ASN A 171 6.17 -11.99 -2.28
C ASN A 171 7.07 -12.10 -1.05
N TYR A 172 8.25 -11.50 -1.14
CA TYR A 172 9.27 -11.52 -0.09
C TYR A 172 9.16 -10.37 0.90
N GLY A 173 8.39 -9.31 0.60
CA GLY A 173 8.29 -8.15 1.49
C GLY A 173 7.30 -8.27 2.64
N GLY A 174 6.80 -9.48 2.90
CA GLY A 174 6.21 -9.84 4.19
C GLY A 174 4.78 -9.37 4.44
N ASN A 175 4.09 -8.75 3.48
CA ASN A 175 2.65 -8.50 3.60
C ASN A 175 1.96 -8.46 2.23
N ALA A 176 0.93 -9.29 2.07
CA ALA A 176 -0.02 -9.31 0.97
C ALA A 176 -1.44 -8.92 1.44
N GLY A 177 -1.70 -8.98 2.74
CA GLY A 177 -2.98 -8.66 3.39
C GLY A 177 -3.06 -7.23 3.96
N ILE A 178 -3.83 -7.06 5.03
CA ILE A 178 -3.90 -5.81 5.82
C ILE A 178 -3.10 -5.98 7.11
N SER A 179 -2.13 -5.12 7.35
CA SER A 179 -1.35 -5.11 8.59
C SER A 179 -1.33 -3.72 9.23
N ALA A 180 -1.64 -3.64 10.52
CA ALA A 180 -1.38 -2.50 11.39
C ALA A 180 -0.38 -2.92 12.48
N LYS A 181 0.86 -2.39 12.46
CA LYS A 181 1.92 -2.77 13.40
C LYS A 181 2.46 -1.55 14.15
N GLY A 182 2.33 -1.56 15.47
CA GLY A 182 2.76 -0.45 16.31
C GLY A 182 2.98 -0.80 17.78
N GLY A 183 3.28 0.21 18.60
CA GLY A 183 3.29 0.04 20.05
C GLY A 183 1.87 -0.02 20.60
N ASN A 184 1.01 0.89 20.12
CA ASN A 184 -0.43 0.93 20.42
C ASN A 184 -1.20 0.96 19.10
N VAL A 185 -2.19 0.08 18.93
CA VAL A 185 -3.05 0.00 17.75
C VAL A 185 -4.52 0.13 18.16
N GLY A 186 -5.11 1.29 17.85
CA GLY A 186 -6.53 1.55 18.06
C GLY A 186 -7.30 1.53 16.75
N ILE A 187 -8.32 0.66 16.64
CA ILE A 187 -9.23 0.56 15.50
C ILE A 187 -10.66 0.76 16.03
N THR A 188 -11.36 1.80 15.58
CA THR A 188 -12.68 2.14 16.13
C THR A 188 -13.66 2.53 15.03
N LYS A 189 -14.89 2.01 15.06
CA LYS A 189 -15.93 2.35 14.07
C LYS A 189 -15.45 2.18 12.63
N SER A 190 -14.60 1.18 12.36
CA SER A 190 -13.88 1.05 11.09
C SER A 190 -14.14 -0.29 10.42
N LYS A 191 -13.94 -0.36 9.10
CA LYS A 191 -14.08 -1.58 8.30
C LYS A 191 -12.72 -2.00 7.76
N LEU A 192 -12.27 -3.20 8.09
CA LEU A 192 -11.08 -3.84 7.54
C LEU A 192 -11.52 -5.04 6.71
N LEU A 193 -11.38 -4.93 5.39
CA LEU A 193 -11.90 -5.90 4.42
C LEU A 193 -10.74 -6.45 3.58
N ASN A 194 -10.31 -7.67 3.85
CA ASN A 194 -9.20 -8.30 3.14
C ASN A 194 -9.72 -9.40 2.21
N LYS A 195 -9.23 -9.40 0.96
CA LYS A 195 -9.34 -10.52 0.03
C LYS A 195 -7.98 -10.87 -0.53
N THR A 196 -7.46 -12.06 -0.23
CA THR A 196 -6.16 -12.52 -0.74
C THR A 196 -6.33 -13.87 -1.43
N LEU A 197 -5.87 -14.00 -2.66
CA LEU A 197 -5.83 -15.28 -3.39
C LEU A 197 -4.38 -15.60 -3.74
N MET A 198 -3.92 -16.80 -3.39
CA MET A 198 -2.60 -17.32 -3.74
C MET A 198 -2.74 -18.69 -4.39
N ILE A 199 -2.12 -18.87 -5.56
CA ILE A 199 -2.06 -20.13 -6.29
C ILE A 199 -0.59 -20.40 -6.64
N ASN A 200 -0.04 -21.56 -6.26
CA ASN A 200 1.36 -21.93 -6.53
C ASN A 200 2.35 -20.80 -6.16
N SER A 201 2.12 -20.15 -5.03
CA SER A 201 2.79 -18.90 -4.68
C SER A 201 3.37 -18.93 -3.27
N GLU A 202 4.42 -18.13 -3.06
CA GLU A 202 5.00 -17.93 -1.72
C GLU A 202 4.80 -16.50 -1.24
N ASN A 203 4.30 -16.34 -0.01
CA ASN A 203 4.27 -15.08 0.72
C ASN A 203 5.01 -15.23 2.04
N ARG A 204 6.03 -14.41 2.28
CA ARG A 204 6.87 -14.50 3.49
C ARG A 204 6.30 -13.76 4.72
N GLY A 205 5.05 -13.33 4.70
CA GLY A 205 4.45 -12.72 5.89
C GLY A 205 2.94 -12.73 5.91
N ASN A 206 2.29 -11.61 6.24
CA ASN A 206 0.84 -11.59 6.47
C ASN A 206 0.05 -11.55 5.15
N ALA A 207 -0.79 -12.55 4.90
CA ALA A 207 -1.76 -12.59 3.81
C ALA A 207 -3.18 -12.19 4.27
N GLY A 208 -3.46 -12.32 5.57
CA GLY A 208 -4.74 -12.02 6.20
C GLY A 208 -4.85 -10.60 6.77
N ILE A 209 -5.54 -10.45 7.90
CA ILE A 209 -5.62 -9.19 8.66
C ILE A 209 -4.83 -9.34 9.96
N SER A 210 -3.86 -8.46 10.20
CA SER A 210 -3.12 -8.42 11.46
C SER A 210 -3.11 -7.04 12.10
N ALA A 211 -3.40 -6.96 13.40
CA ALA A 211 -3.16 -5.80 14.24
C ALA A 211 -2.21 -6.20 15.38
N LYS A 212 -0.97 -5.70 15.36
CA LYS A 212 0.11 -6.12 16.27
C LYS A 212 0.65 -4.96 17.09
N GLY A 213 0.79 -5.14 18.40
CA GLY A 213 1.37 -4.17 19.33
C GLY A 213 1.11 -4.51 20.79
N ARG A 214 1.80 -3.80 21.70
CA ARG A 214 1.64 -3.96 23.16
C ARG A 214 0.20 -3.79 23.61
N ASN A 215 -0.47 -2.80 23.03
CA ASN A 215 -1.90 -2.57 23.25
C ASN A 215 -2.64 -2.58 21.92
N VAL A 216 -3.54 -3.54 21.74
CA VAL A 216 -4.45 -3.61 20.58
C VAL A 216 -5.87 -3.41 21.08
N ASN A 217 -6.54 -2.37 20.62
CA ASN A 217 -7.89 -2.02 21.04
C ASN A 217 -8.79 -1.85 19.82
N ILE A 218 -9.80 -2.72 19.70
CA ILE A 218 -10.71 -2.79 18.56
C ILE A 218 -12.14 -2.65 19.08
N LYS A 219 -12.82 -1.58 18.66
CA LYS A 219 -14.19 -1.27 19.13
C LYS A 219 -15.12 -0.96 17.96
N ASN A 220 -16.32 -1.53 17.99
CA ASN A 220 -17.41 -1.25 17.04
C ASN A 220 -16.94 -1.32 15.58
N SER A 221 -16.09 -2.29 15.23
CA SER A 221 -15.42 -2.37 13.93
C SER A 221 -15.76 -3.68 13.24
N THR A 222 -15.86 -3.65 11.91
CA THR A 222 -16.08 -4.84 11.09
C THR A 222 -14.73 -5.32 10.54
N ILE A 223 -14.38 -6.57 10.80
CA ILE A 223 -13.18 -7.21 10.26
C ILE A 223 -13.63 -8.43 9.45
N LYS A 224 -13.39 -8.40 8.14
CA LYS A 224 -13.72 -9.51 7.24
C LYS A 224 -12.48 -9.93 6.46
N ASN A 225 -12.10 -11.19 6.59
CA ASN A 225 -10.98 -11.79 5.90
C ASN A 225 -11.46 -12.91 4.97
N ASP A 226 -11.10 -12.81 3.69
CA ASP A 226 -11.38 -13.79 2.65
C ASP A 226 -10.03 -14.17 2.00
N THR A 227 -9.32 -15.12 2.62
CA THR A 227 -8.00 -15.55 2.16
C THR A 227 -8.07 -16.99 1.65
N THR A 228 -7.65 -17.22 0.42
CA THR A 228 -7.60 -18.53 -0.24
C THR A 228 -6.16 -18.84 -0.64
N LEU A 229 -5.67 -20.01 -0.22
CA LEU A 229 -4.34 -20.52 -0.54
C LEU A 229 -4.49 -21.87 -1.26
N ILE A 230 -3.95 -21.98 -2.48
CA ILE A 230 -3.96 -23.21 -3.30
C ILE A 230 -2.52 -23.56 -3.63
N ASN A 231 -2.05 -24.72 -3.17
CA ASN A 231 -0.66 -25.18 -3.34
C ASN A 231 0.36 -24.05 -3.06
N SER A 232 0.16 -23.33 -1.95
CA SER A 232 0.85 -22.06 -1.69
C SER A 232 1.43 -22.04 -0.28
N LYS A 233 2.57 -21.38 -0.13
CA LYS A 233 3.24 -21.22 1.15
C LYS A 233 3.02 -19.82 1.69
N ASN A 234 2.45 -19.71 2.89
CA ASN A 234 2.32 -18.44 3.60
C ASN A 234 3.01 -18.55 4.96
N ARG A 235 4.08 -17.77 5.18
CA ARG A 235 4.88 -17.85 6.42
C ARG A 235 4.35 -17.02 7.59
N GLY A 236 3.39 -16.13 7.35
CA GLY A 236 2.76 -15.33 8.41
C GLY A 236 1.29 -15.69 8.63
N ASN A 237 0.52 -14.72 9.11
CA ASN A 237 -0.92 -14.90 9.32
C ASN A 237 -1.70 -14.87 8.00
N ALA A 238 -2.57 -15.86 7.77
CA ALA A 238 -3.54 -15.88 6.66
C ALA A 238 -4.99 -15.55 7.12
N GLY A 239 -5.25 -15.63 8.43
CA GLY A 239 -6.55 -15.36 9.05
C GLY A 239 -6.66 -13.95 9.61
N VAL A 240 -7.27 -13.80 10.79
CA VAL A 240 -7.33 -12.55 11.55
C VAL A 240 -6.50 -12.73 12.84
N LYS A 241 -5.44 -11.92 13.02
CA LYS A 241 -4.59 -11.91 14.23
C LYS A 241 -4.60 -10.54 14.89
N LEU A 242 -5.10 -10.43 16.12
CA LEU A 242 -5.26 -9.17 16.86
C LEU A 242 -4.55 -9.31 18.20
N GLY A 243 -3.46 -8.57 18.40
CA GLY A 243 -2.54 -8.77 19.53
C GLY A 243 -1.26 -9.48 19.09
N ASP A 244 -0.34 -9.62 20.05
CA ASP A 244 0.91 -10.36 19.88
C ASP A 244 0.68 -11.88 19.96
#